data_AF-A0A2V7FTX2-F1
#
_entry.id   AF-A0A2V7FTX2-F1
#
_cell.length_a   1.000
_cell.length_b   1.000
_cell.length_c   1.000
_cell.angle_alpha   90.00
_cell.angle_beta   90.00
_cell.angle_gamma   90.00
#
_symmetry.space_group_name_H-M   'P 1'
#
loop_
_entity.id
_entity.type
_entity.pdbx_description
1 polymer ?
#
loop_
_entity_poly.entity_id
_entity_poly.type
_entity_poly.pdbx_seq_one_letter_code
_entity_poly.pdbx_strand_id
1 'polypeptide(L)' 'MHPDLIIGKRFPDLELPDHRGQLVRLSELADGYPLIVSFYRGYW' A
#
# COMPACT_ATOMS: atom_id res chain seq x y z
N MET A 1 15.21 -3.02 5.40
CA MET A 1 13.86 -3.61 5.50
C MET A 1 13.21 -3.03 6.76
N HIS A 2 12.00 -2.49 6.66
CA HIS A 2 11.28 -2.01 7.85
C HIS A 2 11.03 -3.21 8.78
N PRO A 3 11.28 -3.12 10.09
CA PRO A 3 11.23 -4.28 11.01
C PRO A 3 9.85 -4.96 11.05
N ASP A 4 8.80 -4.24 10.68
CA ASP A 4 7.42 -4.74 10.70
C ASP A 4 7.02 -5.53 9.44
N LEU A 5 7.84 -5.51 8.39
CA LEU A 5 7.58 -6.24 7.13
C LEU A 5 8.16 -7.65 7.20
N ILE A 6 7.43 -8.54 7.88
CA ILE A 6 7.79 -9.94 8.10
C ILE A 6 6.82 -10.83 7.32
N ILE A 7 7.34 -11.88 6.67
CA ILE A 7 6.52 -12.86 5.93
C ILE A 7 5.40 -13.42 6.83
N GLY A 8 4.18 -13.43 6.31
CA GLY A 8 3.00 -13.93 7.03
C GLY A 8 2.39 -12.96 8.03
N LYS A 9 3.06 -11.82 8.35
CA LYS A 9 2.41 -10.75 9.12
C LYS A 9 1.48 -9.93 8.24
N ARG A 10 0.46 -9.35 8.87
CA ARG A 10 -0.44 -8.39 8.24
C ARG A 10 0.35 -7.16 7.81
N PHE A 11 0.27 -6.82 6.53
CA PHE A 11 0.81 -5.58 6.01
C PHE A 11 -0.01 -4.39 6.58
N PRO A 12 0.62 -3.26 6.96
CA PRO A 12 -0.09 -2.11 7.48
C PRO A 12 -1.10 -1.56 6.47
N ASP A 13 -2.27 -1.16 6.95
CA ASP A 13 -3.29 -0.53 6.11
C ASP A 13 -2.94 0.95 5.90
N LEU A 14 -2.23 1.23 4.81
CA LEU A 14 -1.73 2.57 4.51
C LEU A 14 -2.84 3.44 3.93
N GLU A 15 -2.84 4.71 4.32
CA GLU A 15 -3.66 5.76 3.72
C GLU A 15 -2.73 6.73 2.99
N LEU A 16 -2.87 6.80 1.66
CA LEU A 16 -2.01 7.61 0.80
C LEU A 16 -2.87 8.35 -0.24
N PRO A 17 -2.44 9.53 -0.72
CA PRO A 17 -3.10 10.20 -1.82
C PRO A 17 -2.92 9.41 -3.13
N ASP A 18 -3.98 9.31 -3.92
CA ASP A 18 -3.94 8.80 -5.28
C ASP A 18 -3.36 9.84 -6.27
N HIS A 19 -3.34 9.50 -7.56
CA HIS A 19 -2.88 10.39 -8.62
C HIS A 19 -3.70 11.68 -8.80
N ARG A 20 -4.86 11.80 -8.12
CA ARG A 20 -5.74 12.97 -8.09
C ARG A 20 -5.67 13.69 -6.73
N GLY A 21 -4.80 13.26 -5.83
CA GLY A 21 -4.67 13.80 -4.47
C GLY A 21 -5.76 13.35 -3.50
N GLN A 22 -6.61 12.39 -3.87
CA GLN A 22 -7.64 11.84 -2.98
C GLN A 22 -7.01 10.81 -2.06
N LEU A 23 -7.27 10.91 -0.75
CA LEU A 23 -6.82 9.89 0.21
C LEU A 23 -7.56 8.58 -0.06
N VAL A 24 -6.79 7.50 -0.22
CA VAL A 24 -7.29 6.14 -0.41
C VAL A 24 -6.62 5.20 0.57
N ARG A 25 -7.39 4.24 1.10
CA ARG A 25 -6.87 3.17 1.97
C ARG A 25 -6.60 1.90 1.19
N LEU A 26 -5.49 1.21 1.52
CA LEU A 26 -5.10 -0.03 0.83
C LEU A 26 -6.16 -1.13 0.95
N SER A 27 -6.77 -1.29 2.12
CA SER A 27 -7.82 -2.29 2.34
C SER A 27 -9.06 -2.04 1.49
N GLU A 28 -9.44 -0.78 1.29
CA GLU A 28 -10.55 -0.38 0.41
C GLU A 28 -10.19 -0.66 -1.07
N LEU A 29 -8.95 -0.40 -1.48
CA LEU A 29 -8.48 -0.70 -2.84
C LEU A 29 -8.39 -2.20 -3.13
N ALA A 30 -8.03 -3.01 -2.12
CA ALA A 30 -7.93 -4.45 -2.26
C ALA A 30 -9.30 -5.12 -2.42
N ASP A 31 -10.36 -4.55 -1.81
CA ASP A 31 -11.74 -5.07 -1.83
C ASP A 31 -11.84 -6.58 -1.53
N GLY A 32 -11.00 -7.07 -0.61
CA GLY A 32 -10.93 -8.48 -0.22
C GLY A 32 -10.15 -9.40 -1.19
N TYR A 33 -9.58 -8.88 -2.27
CA TYR A 33 -8.75 -9.63 -3.21
C TYR A 33 -7.25 -9.57 -2.88
N PRO A 34 -6.45 -10.52 -3.38
CA PRO A 34 -4.99 -10.43 -3.30
C PRO A 34 -4.47 -9.15 -3.96
N LEU A 35 -3.58 -8.44 -3.26
CA LEU A 35 -3.01 -7.17 -3.69
C LEU A 35 -1.48 -7.22 -3.68
N ILE A 36 -0.85 -6.63 -4.70
CA ILE A 36 0.59 -6.36 -4.74
C ILE A 36 0.80 -4.85 -4.62
N VAL A 37 1.62 -4.42 -3.66
CA VAL A 37 2.00 -3.01 -3.47
C VAL A 37 3.46 -2.83 -3.89
N SER A 38 3.71 -1.89 -4.80
CA SER A 38 5.05 -1.56 -5.29
C SER A 38 5.30 -0.07 -5.15
N PHE A 39 6.40 0.29 -4.48
CA PHE A 39 6.83 1.67 -4.32
C PHE A 39 7.98 1.95 -5.29
N TYR A 40 7.92 3.09 -5.98
CA TYR A 40 9.00 3.59 -6.82
C TYR A 40 9.25 5.07 -6.47
N ARG A 41 10.49 5.53 -6.65
CA ARG A 41 10.93 6.88 -6.21
C ARG A 41 10.37 8.03 -7.06
N GLY A 42 9.58 7.74 -8.10
CA GLY A 42 9.13 8.70 -9.11
C GLY A 42 9.90 8.60 -10.44
N TYR A 43 9.49 9.41 -11.42
CA TYR A 43 10.21 9.62 -12.68
C TYR A 43 11.54 10.34 -12.44
N TRP A 44 12.54 10.12 -13.31
CA TRP A 44 13.80 10.88 -13.31
C TRP A 44 13.58 12.34 -13.70
#